data_AF-A0A2K9LUS1-F1
#
_entry.id   AF-A0A2K9LUS1-F1
#
_cell.length_a   1.000
_cell.length_b   1.000
_cell.length_c   1.000
_cell.angle_alpha   90.00
_cell.angle_beta   90.00
_cell.angle_gamma   90.00
#
_symmetry.space_group_name_H-M   'P 1'
#
loop_
_entity.id
_entity.type
_entity.pdbx_description
1 polymer ?
#
loop_
_entity_poly.entity_id
_entity_poly.type
_entity_poly.pdbx_seq_one_letter_code
_entity_poly.pdbx_strand_id
1 'polypeptide(L)'
;MFYRNDDFWNDKGADFISSYLNMLKIKASRDEIFELIAEKEYLDPEIANDFGEVVINYIKAWNFVREIIIKIKAFEKKYARRMDTLILEEFIGIYSCMDPSKKYLYMFEGETQESLQFLSKIERIISKMTIVETFDSLLEYLLAAAYDLTLDNCLGDITFRFFFWLVETALISRGFGPAIFQEGIELEEIWKLHFEILKFAKQNNAKNFSLCPEFRTLVTMFKDKVENFNFNDRKKYE
;
A
#
# COMPACT_ATOMS: atom_id res chain seq x y z
N MET A 1 -4.61 -12.21 -16.40
CA MET A 1 -4.63 -11.67 -15.03
C MET A 1 -4.42 -10.18 -15.15
N PHE A 2 -5.32 -9.38 -14.58
CA PHE A 2 -5.41 -7.94 -14.81
C PHE A 2 -4.09 -7.18 -14.61
N TYR A 3 -3.26 -7.57 -13.63
CA TYR A 3 -1.97 -6.93 -13.36
C TYR A 3 -0.91 -7.10 -14.48
N ARG A 4 -1.19 -7.87 -15.54
CA ARG A 4 -0.33 -7.94 -16.73
C ARG A 4 -0.67 -6.90 -17.79
N ASN A 5 -1.83 -6.25 -17.67
CA ASN A 5 -2.29 -5.23 -18.58
C ASN A 5 -1.71 -3.87 -18.15
N ASP A 6 -1.09 -3.15 -19.08
CA ASP A 6 -0.56 -1.80 -18.82
C ASP A 6 -1.68 -0.80 -18.48
N ASP A 7 -2.86 -0.94 -19.08
CA ASP A 7 -4.01 -0.09 -18.80
C ASP A 7 -4.45 -0.20 -17.34
N PHE A 8 -4.31 -1.37 -16.71
CA PHE A 8 -4.58 -1.51 -15.27
C PHE A 8 -3.64 -0.61 -14.46
N TRP A 9 -2.34 -0.64 -14.78
CA TRP A 9 -1.33 0.14 -14.05
C TRP A 9 -1.49 1.64 -14.25
N ASN A 10 -1.89 2.06 -15.45
CA ASN A 10 -2.12 3.47 -15.77
C ASN A 10 -3.42 3.96 -15.13
N ASP A 11 -4.53 3.26 -15.37
CA ASP A 11 -5.88 3.66 -14.96
C ASP A 11 -6.06 3.58 -13.43
N LYS A 12 -5.73 2.42 -12.84
CA LYS A 12 -5.86 2.24 -11.38
C LYS A 12 -4.74 2.89 -10.59
N GLY A 13 -3.56 3.08 -11.21
CA GLY A 13 -2.50 3.89 -10.63
C GLY A 13 -2.92 5.34 -10.46
N ALA A 14 -3.49 5.93 -11.52
CA ALA A 14 -3.99 7.31 -11.47
C ALA A 14 -5.12 7.47 -10.44
N ASP A 15 -6.07 6.54 -10.42
CA ASP A 15 -7.14 6.51 -9.43
C ASP A 15 -6.57 6.47 -7.99
N PHE A 16 -5.65 5.54 -7.72
CA PHE A 16 -5.07 5.33 -6.39
C PHE A 16 -4.23 6.52 -5.93
N ILE A 17 -3.33 7.02 -6.79
CA ILE A 17 -2.45 8.16 -6.47
C ILE A 17 -3.27 9.44 -6.28
N SER A 18 -4.28 9.69 -7.12
CA SER A 18 -5.15 10.86 -6.97
C SER A 18 -5.90 10.82 -5.64
N SER A 19 -6.49 9.68 -5.28
CA SER A 19 -7.10 9.46 -3.97
C SER A 19 -6.13 9.74 -2.82
N TYR A 20 -4.90 9.25 -2.93
CA TYR A 20 -3.87 9.44 -1.91
C TYR A 20 -3.42 10.89 -1.79
N LEU A 21 -3.23 11.60 -2.90
CA LEU A 21 -2.86 13.01 -2.91
C LEU A 21 -3.98 13.89 -2.34
N ASN A 22 -5.24 13.58 -2.65
CA ASN A 22 -6.40 14.24 -2.07
C ASN A 22 -6.43 14.10 -0.54
N MET A 23 -6.12 12.90 -0.03
CA MET A 23 -5.98 12.65 1.41
C MET A 23 -4.90 13.55 2.05
N LEU A 24 -3.83 13.86 1.32
CA LEU A 24 -2.74 14.73 1.76
C LEU A 24 -3.00 16.22 1.48
N LYS A 25 -4.18 16.56 0.91
CA LYS A 25 -4.54 17.91 0.47
C LYS A 25 -3.57 18.48 -0.58
N ILE A 26 -2.99 17.61 -1.39
CA ILE A 26 -2.13 17.97 -2.51
C ILE A 26 -2.99 17.97 -3.77
N LYS A 27 -2.95 19.09 -4.50
CA LYS A 27 -3.73 19.25 -5.73
C LYS A 27 -3.00 18.60 -6.89
N ALA A 28 -3.61 17.57 -7.47
CA ALA A 28 -3.23 17.00 -8.76
C ALA A 28 -4.48 16.35 -9.35
N SER A 29 -4.77 16.58 -10.62
CA SER A 29 -5.88 15.91 -11.27
C SER A 29 -5.53 14.47 -11.60
N ARG A 30 -6.54 13.61 -11.57
CA ARG A 30 -6.40 12.22 -11.98
C ARG A 30 -5.91 12.10 -13.43
N ASP A 31 -6.38 12.97 -14.32
CA ASP A 31 -6.04 12.93 -15.75
C ASP A 31 -4.57 13.29 -15.98
N GLU A 32 -4.05 14.33 -15.30
CA GLU A 32 -2.61 14.65 -15.31
C GLU A 32 -1.77 13.47 -14.81
N ILE A 33 -2.18 12.83 -13.72
CA ILE A 33 -1.46 11.66 -13.18
C ILE A 33 -1.50 10.50 -14.18
N PHE A 34 -2.64 10.27 -14.84
CA PHE A 34 -2.78 9.23 -15.85
C PHE A 34 -1.84 9.45 -17.03
N GLU A 35 -1.79 10.66 -17.58
CA GLU A 35 -0.90 11.03 -18.68
C GLU A 35 0.57 10.81 -18.29
N LEU A 36 0.99 11.32 -17.13
CA LEU A 36 2.34 11.13 -16.61
C LEU A 36 2.72 9.65 -16.52
N ILE A 37 1.83 8.79 -16.02
CA ILE A 37 2.09 7.35 -15.89
C ILE A 37 2.14 6.68 -17.27
N ALA A 38 1.13 6.93 -18.11
CA ALA A 38 0.97 6.27 -19.40
C ALA A 38 2.10 6.62 -20.37
N GLU A 39 2.53 7.88 -20.39
CA GLU A 39 3.59 8.39 -21.26
C GLU A 39 4.99 8.28 -20.62
N LYS A 40 5.04 7.91 -19.34
CA LYS A 40 6.28 7.80 -18.52
C LYS A 40 7.05 9.10 -18.38
N GLU A 41 6.36 10.23 -18.49
CA GLU A 41 6.94 11.57 -18.38
C GLU A 41 7.53 11.86 -16.99
N TYR A 42 7.09 11.15 -15.94
CA TYR A 42 7.70 11.25 -14.61
C TYR A 42 9.18 10.83 -14.54
N LEU A 43 9.71 10.22 -15.61
CA LEU A 43 11.13 9.91 -15.79
C LEU A 43 11.92 11.07 -16.39
N ASP A 44 11.25 12.02 -17.06
CA ASP A 44 11.87 13.22 -17.60
C ASP A 44 12.03 14.26 -16.48
N PRO A 45 13.27 14.65 -16.13
CA PRO A 45 13.50 15.64 -15.07
C PRO A 45 12.88 17.01 -15.35
N GLU A 46 12.77 17.42 -16.62
CA GLU A 46 12.19 18.71 -16.98
C GLU A 46 10.69 18.70 -16.69
N ILE A 47 9.98 17.69 -17.18
CA ILE A 47 8.54 17.54 -16.96
C ILE A 47 8.25 17.29 -15.47
N ALA A 48 9.03 16.44 -14.80
CA ALA A 48 8.83 16.13 -13.39
C ALA A 48 8.89 17.36 -12.47
N ASN A 49 9.68 18.38 -12.84
CA ASN A 49 9.77 19.62 -12.05
C ASN A 49 8.49 20.45 -12.11
N ASP A 50 7.70 20.35 -13.18
CA ASP A 50 6.49 21.15 -13.38
C ASP A 50 5.29 20.62 -12.55
N PHE A 51 5.26 19.31 -12.26
CA PHE A 51 4.16 18.65 -11.53
C PHE A 51 4.38 18.53 -10.02
N GLY A 52 5.55 18.95 -9.53
CA GLY A 52 5.91 18.93 -8.12
C GLY A 52 6.42 17.56 -7.65
N GLU A 53 7.49 17.60 -6.85
CA GLU A 53 8.23 16.41 -6.42
C GLU A 53 7.35 15.36 -5.74
N VAL A 54 6.35 15.78 -4.96
CA VAL A 54 5.48 14.85 -4.22
C VAL A 54 4.64 13.99 -5.16
N VAL A 55 4.06 14.57 -6.22
CA VAL A 55 3.25 13.82 -7.20
C VAL A 55 4.11 12.78 -7.90
N ILE A 56 5.29 13.21 -8.37
CA ILE A 56 6.27 12.36 -9.06
C ILE A 56 6.73 11.22 -8.15
N ASN A 57 6.96 11.49 -6.87
CA ASN A 57 7.36 10.46 -5.93
C ASN A 57 6.27 9.42 -5.72
N TYR A 58 4.99 9.79 -5.65
CA TYR A 58 3.90 8.81 -5.54
C TYR A 58 3.73 7.96 -6.81
N ILE A 59 3.98 8.54 -8.00
CA ILE A 59 4.02 7.76 -9.26
C ILE A 59 5.18 6.75 -9.22
N LYS A 60 6.36 7.16 -8.76
CA LYS A 60 7.51 6.25 -8.59
C LYS A 60 7.23 5.15 -7.56
N ALA A 61 6.57 5.46 -6.45
CA ALA A 61 6.14 4.47 -5.47
C ALA A 61 5.21 3.42 -6.09
N TRP A 62 4.28 3.84 -6.96
CA TRP A 62 3.38 2.92 -7.67
C TRP A 62 4.12 2.01 -8.65
N ASN A 63 5.15 2.51 -9.30
CA ASN A 63 6.04 1.66 -10.09
C ASN A 63 6.76 0.60 -9.24
N PHE A 64 7.23 0.93 -8.04
CA PHE A 64 7.80 -0.08 -7.16
C PHE A 64 6.78 -1.17 -6.79
N VAL A 65 5.51 -0.81 -6.56
CA VAL A 65 4.43 -1.80 -6.38
C VAL A 65 4.33 -2.72 -7.60
N ARG A 66 4.35 -2.17 -8.81
CA ARG A 66 4.36 -2.94 -10.06
C ARG A 66 5.55 -3.89 -10.16
N GLU A 67 6.75 -3.41 -9.86
CA GLU A 67 7.98 -4.20 -9.89
C GLU A 67 7.94 -5.36 -8.90
N ILE A 68 7.47 -5.11 -7.68
CA ILE A 68 7.25 -6.16 -6.66
C ILE A 68 6.36 -7.25 -7.24
N ILE A 69 5.21 -6.90 -7.81
CA ILE A 69 4.25 -7.89 -8.30
C ILE A 69 4.83 -8.70 -9.46
N ILE A 70 5.54 -8.05 -10.38
CA ILE A 70 6.23 -8.74 -11.48
C ILE A 70 7.27 -9.72 -10.92
N LYS A 71 8.07 -9.31 -9.95
CA LYS A 71 9.08 -10.15 -9.27
C LYS A 71 8.45 -11.34 -8.58
N ILE A 72 7.40 -11.13 -7.78
CA ILE A 72 6.63 -12.18 -7.10
C ILE A 72 6.14 -13.21 -8.12
N LYS A 73 5.51 -12.77 -9.21
CA LYS A 73 4.95 -13.66 -10.23
C LYS A 73 5.98 -14.34 -11.10
N ALA A 74 7.14 -13.73 -11.31
CA ALA A 74 8.28 -14.40 -11.94
C ALA A 74 8.86 -15.48 -11.02
N PHE A 75 8.89 -15.23 -9.71
CA PHE A 75 9.40 -16.16 -8.72
C PHE A 75 8.47 -17.36 -8.49
N GLU A 76 7.16 -17.14 -8.29
CA GLU A 76 6.14 -18.21 -8.16
C GLU A 76 6.17 -19.20 -9.34
N LYS A 77 6.51 -18.72 -10.55
CA LYS A 77 6.65 -19.56 -11.74
C LYS A 77 7.91 -20.43 -11.71
N LYS A 78 8.99 -20.00 -11.05
CA LYS A 78 10.32 -20.62 -11.10
C LYS A 78 10.67 -21.43 -9.85
N TYR A 79 10.23 -21.01 -8.67
CA TYR A 79 10.68 -21.57 -7.39
C TYR A 79 9.55 -21.60 -6.36
N ALA A 80 9.56 -22.64 -5.50
CA ALA A 80 8.46 -22.90 -4.58
C ALA A 80 8.55 -22.16 -3.23
N ARG A 81 9.73 -21.71 -2.77
CA ARG A 81 9.90 -21.16 -1.40
C ARG A 81 11.09 -20.18 -1.28
N ARG A 82 10.84 -19.02 -0.64
CA ARG A 82 11.72 -17.89 -0.26
C ARG A 82 11.78 -16.70 -1.21
N MET A 83 10.95 -15.70 -0.92
CA MET A 83 10.78 -14.48 -1.71
C MET A 83 11.16 -13.21 -0.92
N ASP A 84 11.42 -13.39 0.38
CA ASP A 84 11.35 -12.35 1.41
C ASP A 84 12.48 -11.33 1.27
N THR A 85 13.66 -11.77 0.84
CA THR A 85 14.81 -10.89 0.54
C THR A 85 14.76 -10.26 -0.85
N LEU A 86 13.91 -10.75 -1.76
CA LEU A 86 13.93 -10.35 -3.17
C LEU A 86 13.18 -9.04 -3.44
N ILE A 87 12.30 -8.64 -2.53
CA ILE A 87 11.41 -7.48 -2.69
C ILE A 87 11.57 -6.40 -1.61
N LEU A 88 12.47 -6.59 -0.65
CA LEU A 88 12.69 -5.62 0.43
C LEU A 88 13.22 -4.28 -0.11
N GLU A 89 14.10 -4.32 -1.11
CA GLU A 89 14.64 -3.12 -1.78
C GLU A 89 13.53 -2.26 -2.40
N GLU A 90 12.52 -2.88 -3.02
CA GLU A 90 11.38 -2.14 -3.56
C GLU A 90 10.49 -1.53 -2.47
N PHE A 91 10.32 -2.20 -1.32
CA PHE A 91 9.62 -1.59 -0.19
C PHE A 91 10.38 -0.40 0.38
N ILE A 92 11.71 -0.47 0.43
CA ILE A 92 12.56 0.69 0.78
C ILE A 92 12.38 1.80 -0.28
N GLY A 93 12.24 1.44 -1.55
CA GLY A 93 11.92 2.37 -2.64
C GLY A 93 10.60 3.10 -2.42
N ILE A 94 9.52 2.36 -2.10
CA ILE A 94 8.21 2.93 -1.74
C ILE A 94 8.37 3.90 -0.56
N TYR A 95 9.02 3.47 0.52
CA TYR A 95 9.25 4.32 1.69
C TYR A 95 10.02 5.61 1.33
N SER A 96 11.09 5.49 0.55
CA SER A 96 11.94 6.62 0.15
C SER A 96 11.22 7.63 -0.73
N CYS A 97 10.25 7.19 -1.53
CA CYS A 97 9.36 8.08 -2.28
C CYS A 97 8.38 8.81 -1.35
N MET A 98 7.86 8.12 -0.34
CA MET A 98 6.87 8.70 0.58
C MET A 98 7.50 9.65 1.62
N ASP A 99 8.75 9.39 2.02
CA ASP A 99 9.53 10.22 2.93
C ASP A 99 10.90 10.56 2.30
N PRO A 100 10.98 11.65 1.50
CA PRO A 100 12.22 12.07 0.86
C PRO A 100 13.35 12.41 1.84
N SER A 101 13.01 12.73 3.10
CA SER A 101 14.01 12.98 4.16
C SER A 101 14.72 11.71 4.61
N LYS A 102 14.15 10.53 4.31
CA LYS A 102 14.67 9.21 4.67
C LYS A 102 14.92 9.06 6.17
N LYS A 103 14.16 9.77 7.00
CA LYS A 103 14.37 9.89 8.45
C LYS A 103 14.43 8.53 9.16
N TYR A 104 13.65 7.57 8.69
CA TYR A 104 13.49 6.23 9.27
C TYR A 104 14.10 5.13 8.41
N LEU A 105 15.00 5.47 7.47
CA LEU A 105 15.65 4.46 6.63
C LEU A 105 16.41 3.41 7.47
N TYR A 106 16.95 3.82 8.62
CA TYR A 106 17.63 2.94 9.58
C TYR A 106 16.76 1.76 10.07
N MET A 107 15.43 1.89 10.01
CA MET A 107 14.52 0.81 10.39
C MET A 107 14.61 -0.40 9.44
N PHE A 108 15.10 -0.19 8.21
CA PHE A 108 15.26 -1.24 7.22
C PHE A 108 16.65 -1.90 7.24
N GLU A 109 17.58 -1.42 8.07
CA GLU A 109 18.98 -1.87 8.07
C GLU A 109 19.20 -3.10 8.98
N GLY A 110 18.32 -3.32 9.97
CA GLY A 110 18.42 -4.48 10.87
C GLY A 110 19.53 -4.38 11.93
N GLU A 111 20.06 -3.19 12.18
CA GLU A 111 21.17 -2.96 13.12
C GLU A 111 20.73 -2.86 14.59
N THR A 112 19.48 -2.48 14.83
CA THR A 112 18.90 -2.31 16.18
C THR A 112 17.81 -3.35 16.46
N GLN A 113 17.52 -3.63 17.74
CA GLN A 113 16.40 -4.50 18.14
C GLN A 113 15.06 -4.04 17.55
N GLU A 114 14.84 -2.72 17.50
CA GLU A 114 13.64 -2.12 16.92
C GLU A 114 13.56 -2.39 15.40
N SER A 115 14.65 -2.14 14.67
CA SER A 115 14.72 -2.41 13.23
C SER A 115 14.54 -3.90 12.91
N LEU A 116 15.10 -4.81 13.72
CA LEU A 116 14.92 -6.26 13.56
C LEU A 116 13.47 -6.70 13.78
N GLN A 117 12.79 -6.12 14.78
CA GLN A 117 11.37 -6.40 15.02
C GLN A 117 10.50 -5.88 13.88
N PHE A 118 10.79 -4.67 13.40
CA PHE A 118 10.12 -4.08 12.24
C PHE A 118 10.31 -4.93 10.98
N LEU A 119 11.55 -5.31 10.65
CA LEU A 119 11.86 -6.17 9.51
C LEU A 119 11.16 -7.52 9.62
N SER A 120 11.15 -8.15 10.80
CA SER A 120 10.44 -9.41 11.00
C SER A 120 8.93 -9.28 10.73
N LYS A 121 8.32 -8.15 11.06
CA LYS A 121 6.90 -7.88 10.74
C LYS A 121 6.70 -7.66 9.24
N ILE A 122 7.60 -6.94 8.56
CA ILE A 122 7.58 -6.79 7.10
C ILE A 122 7.72 -8.15 6.41
N GLU A 123 8.70 -8.98 6.80
CA GLU A 123 8.91 -10.32 6.25
C GLU A 123 7.67 -11.20 6.40
N ARG A 124 6.98 -11.10 7.54
CA ARG A 124 5.70 -11.81 7.73
C ARG A 124 4.65 -11.33 6.74
N ILE A 125 4.49 -10.02 6.54
CA ILE A 125 3.57 -9.47 5.53
C ILE A 125 3.95 -9.97 4.12
N ILE A 126 5.23 -9.95 3.78
CA ILE A 126 5.75 -10.45 2.49
C ILE A 126 5.42 -11.93 2.31
N SER A 127 5.60 -12.75 3.35
CA SER A 127 5.30 -14.18 3.27
C SER A 127 3.82 -14.43 2.92
N LYS A 128 2.91 -13.60 3.42
CA LYS A 128 1.46 -13.68 3.13
C LYS A 128 1.11 -13.38 1.68
N MET A 129 1.98 -12.67 0.94
CA MET A 129 1.81 -12.44 -0.49
C MET A 129 1.89 -13.72 -1.32
N THR A 130 2.48 -14.80 -0.76
CA THR A 130 2.67 -16.09 -1.45
C THR A 130 1.81 -17.23 -0.89
N ILE A 131 1.34 -17.12 0.35
CA ILE A 131 0.58 -18.18 1.02
C ILE A 131 -0.87 -18.19 0.52
N VAL A 132 -1.43 -19.39 0.34
CA VAL A 132 -2.84 -19.56 -0.01
C VAL A 132 -3.70 -19.35 1.23
N GLU A 133 -4.28 -18.16 1.35
CA GLU A 133 -5.27 -17.79 2.37
C GLU A 133 -6.56 -17.30 1.71
N THR A 134 -7.67 -17.27 2.46
CA THR A 134 -8.91 -16.65 1.98
C THR A 134 -8.74 -15.14 1.94
N PHE A 135 -9.49 -14.47 1.06
CA PHE A 135 -9.47 -13.02 0.93
C PHE A 135 -9.72 -12.31 2.28
N ASP A 136 -10.78 -12.71 2.98
CA ASP A 136 -11.18 -12.13 4.26
C ASP A 136 -10.07 -12.28 5.33
N SER A 137 -9.47 -13.48 5.45
CA SER A 137 -8.41 -13.70 6.43
C SER A 137 -7.14 -12.91 6.11
N LEU A 138 -6.82 -12.77 4.83
CA LEU A 138 -5.66 -12.01 4.38
C LEU A 138 -5.86 -10.52 4.67
N LEU A 139 -7.00 -9.95 4.28
CA LEU A 139 -7.28 -8.53 4.46
C LEU A 139 -7.28 -8.15 5.95
N GLU A 140 -7.97 -8.94 6.77
CA GLU A 140 -7.99 -8.70 8.22
C GLU A 140 -6.59 -8.77 8.83
N TYR A 141 -5.78 -9.77 8.42
CA TYR A 141 -4.41 -9.90 8.87
C TYR A 141 -3.55 -8.68 8.48
N LEU A 142 -3.62 -8.24 7.22
CA LEU A 142 -2.83 -7.12 6.70
C LEU A 142 -3.18 -5.82 7.43
N LEU A 143 -4.47 -5.53 7.60
CA LEU A 143 -4.92 -4.34 8.31
C LEU A 143 -4.56 -4.41 9.80
N ALA A 144 -4.66 -5.58 10.43
CA ALA A 144 -4.23 -5.74 11.81
C ALA A 144 -2.71 -5.51 11.95
N ALA A 145 -1.90 -6.05 11.05
CA ALA A 145 -0.45 -5.83 11.05
C ALA A 145 -0.11 -4.33 10.88
N ALA A 146 -0.82 -3.62 10.00
CA ALA A 146 -0.65 -2.18 9.81
C ALA A 146 -0.90 -1.38 11.09
N TYR A 147 -1.94 -1.70 11.87
CA TYR A 147 -2.22 -1.03 13.14
C TYR A 147 -1.23 -1.41 14.24
N ASP A 148 -0.82 -2.67 14.33
CA ASP A 148 0.20 -3.11 15.28
C ASP A 148 1.51 -2.32 15.09
N LEU A 149 1.94 -2.17 13.83
CA LEU A 149 3.12 -1.37 13.47
C LEU A 149 2.91 0.13 13.70
N THR A 150 1.72 0.64 13.43
CA THR A 150 1.37 2.05 13.68
C THR A 150 1.39 2.37 15.18
N LEU A 151 0.95 1.45 16.02
CA LEU A 151 1.00 1.60 17.48
C LEU A 151 2.42 1.62 18.02
N ASP A 152 3.30 0.82 17.43
CA ASP A 152 4.74 0.83 17.72
C ASP A 152 5.45 2.08 17.15
N ASN A 153 4.77 2.85 16.30
CA ASN A 153 5.27 4.10 15.71
C ASN A 153 6.59 3.94 14.93
N CYS A 154 6.79 2.77 14.28
CA CYS A 154 8.07 2.39 13.68
C CYS A 154 8.61 3.40 12.64
N LEU A 155 7.73 4.10 11.92
CA LEU A 155 8.09 5.12 10.93
C LEU A 155 7.45 6.49 11.26
N GLY A 156 7.08 6.75 12.52
CA GLY A 156 6.38 7.98 12.88
C GLY A 156 5.00 8.12 12.23
N ASP A 157 4.63 9.36 11.88
CA ASP A 157 3.33 9.72 11.28
C ASP A 157 3.11 9.16 9.86
N ILE A 158 4.14 8.57 9.24
CA ILE A 158 4.00 7.93 7.93
C ILE A 158 3.74 6.42 8.05
N THR A 159 3.83 5.84 9.24
CA THR A 159 3.71 4.38 9.44
C THR A 159 2.43 3.80 8.82
N PHE A 160 1.26 4.26 9.24
CA PHE A 160 -0.02 3.78 8.71
C PHE A 160 -0.14 3.97 7.20
N ARG A 161 0.32 5.14 6.73
CA ARG A 161 0.34 5.53 5.34
C ARG A 161 1.20 4.60 4.50
N PHE A 162 2.41 4.27 4.95
CA PHE A 162 3.30 3.31 4.29
C PHE A 162 2.68 1.92 4.26
N PHE A 163 2.10 1.45 5.38
CA PHE A 163 1.48 0.14 5.42
C PHE A 163 0.24 0.02 4.52
N PHE A 164 -0.46 1.12 4.25
CA PHE A 164 -1.52 1.15 3.24
C PHE A 164 -1.00 0.68 1.86
N TRP A 165 0.17 1.15 1.43
CA TRP A 165 0.82 0.69 0.19
C TRP A 165 1.20 -0.79 0.22
N LEU A 166 1.62 -1.29 1.39
CA LEU A 166 1.92 -2.72 1.57
C LEU A 166 0.66 -3.59 1.46
N VAL A 167 -0.46 -3.13 2.02
CA VAL A 167 -1.76 -3.82 1.89
C VAL A 167 -2.15 -3.91 0.42
N GLU A 168 -2.12 -2.80 -0.32
CA GLU A 168 -2.42 -2.78 -1.76
C GLU A 168 -1.51 -3.73 -2.54
N THR A 169 -0.22 -3.67 -2.28
CA THR A 169 0.78 -4.55 -2.92
C THR A 169 0.43 -6.02 -2.67
N ALA A 170 0.10 -6.38 -1.44
CA ALA A 170 -0.26 -7.75 -1.07
C ALA A 170 -1.55 -8.21 -1.77
N LEU A 171 -2.59 -7.38 -1.77
CA LEU A 171 -3.88 -7.69 -2.41
C LEU A 171 -3.72 -7.93 -3.91
N ILE A 172 -3.07 -7.01 -4.62
CA ILE A 172 -2.85 -7.10 -6.06
C ILE A 172 -1.97 -8.32 -6.39
N SER A 173 -0.93 -8.59 -5.58
CA SER A 173 -0.08 -9.77 -5.75
C SER A 173 -0.87 -11.09 -5.66
N ARG A 174 -1.94 -11.12 -4.86
CA ARG A 174 -2.82 -12.27 -4.70
C ARG A 174 -3.93 -12.34 -5.76
N GLY A 175 -3.98 -11.38 -6.68
CA GLY A 175 -4.97 -11.33 -7.76
C GLY A 175 -6.31 -10.77 -7.30
N PHE A 176 -6.31 -9.96 -6.24
CA PHE A 176 -7.44 -9.12 -5.84
C PHE A 176 -7.26 -7.69 -6.35
N GLY A 177 -8.35 -6.97 -6.56
CA GLY A 177 -8.31 -5.55 -6.89
C GLY A 177 -7.69 -4.67 -5.81
N PRO A 178 -7.28 -3.45 -6.16
CA PRO A 178 -6.88 -2.44 -5.19
C PRO A 178 -8.08 -1.88 -4.41
N ALA A 179 -7.85 -1.40 -3.19
CA ALA A 179 -8.87 -0.70 -2.39
C ALA A 179 -8.74 0.82 -2.56
N ILE A 180 -9.45 1.35 -3.56
CA ILE A 180 -9.36 2.78 -3.92
C ILE A 180 -10.55 3.56 -3.34
N PHE A 181 -10.25 4.59 -2.55
CA PHE A 181 -11.23 5.47 -1.91
C PHE A 181 -11.22 6.84 -2.58
N GLN A 182 -12.13 7.06 -3.53
CA GLN A 182 -12.15 8.26 -4.38
C GLN A 182 -12.95 9.41 -3.77
N GLU A 183 -13.91 9.10 -2.90
CA GLU A 183 -14.77 10.11 -2.32
C GLU A 183 -14.11 10.74 -1.09
N GLY A 184 -14.13 12.06 -0.99
CA GLY A 184 -13.57 12.78 0.16
C GLY A 184 -14.18 12.33 1.49
N ILE A 185 -15.48 12.01 1.50
CA ILE A 185 -16.19 11.52 2.69
C ILE A 185 -15.63 10.15 3.14
N GLU A 186 -15.29 9.27 2.20
CA GLU A 186 -14.69 7.97 2.54
C GLU A 186 -13.31 8.15 3.18
N LEU A 187 -12.49 9.05 2.62
CA LEU A 187 -11.16 9.36 3.15
C LEU A 187 -11.24 9.99 4.55
N GLU A 188 -12.21 10.89 4.78
CA GLU A 188 -12.47 11.47 6.09
C GLU A 188 -12.89 10.40 7.11
N GLU A 189 -13.77 9.46 6.72
CA GLU A 189 -14.19 8.37 7.59
C GLU A 189 -13.03 7.42 7.91
N ILE A 190 -12.16 7.09 6.95
CA ILE A 190 -10.95 6.29 7.20
C ILE A 190 -10.06 6.95 8.26
N TRP A 191 -9.85 8.26 8.17
CA TRP A 191 -9.07 8.99 9.17
C TRP A 191 -9.73 8.98 10.54
N LYS A 192 -11.06 9.19 10.59
CA LYS A 192 -11.82 9.10 11.83
C LYS A 192 -11.71 7.72 12.47
N LEU A 193 -11.93 6.66 11.71
CA LEU A 193 -11.78 5.27 12.17
C LEU A 193 -10.35 5.02 12.65
N HIS A 194 -9.34 5.50 11.91
CA HIS A 194 -7.95 5.39 12.30
C HIS A 194 -7.66 5.96 13.68
N PHE A 195 -8.12 7.18 13.97
CA PHE A 195 -7.93 7.79 15.28
C PHE A 195 -8.66 7.05 16.41
N GLU A 196 -9.91 6.60 16.18
CA GLU A 196 -10.66 5.83 17.18
C GLU A 196 -10.03 4.45 17.45
N ILE A 197 -9.55 3.75 16.42
CA ILE A 197 -8.83 2.47 16.58
C ILE A 197 -7.56 2.66 17.40
N LEU A 198 -6.75 3.69 17.10
CA LEU A 198 -5.52 3.97 17.85
C LEU A 198 -5.82 4.30 19.32
N LYS A 199 -6.86 5.10 19.56
CA LYS A 199 -7.32 5.45 20.91
C LYS A 199 -7.77 4.20 21.68
N PHE A 200 -8.58 3.35 21.06
CA PHE A 200 -9.03 2.10 21.67
C PHE A 200 -7.85 1.17 21.99
N ALA A 201 -6.92 1.00 21.06
CA ALA A 201 -5.76 0.14 21.22
C ALA A 201 -4.86 0.58 22.38
N LYS A 202 -4.63 1.89 22.52
CA LYS A 202 -3.86 2.48 23.64
C LYS A 202 -4.55 2.26 24.99
N GLN A 203 -5.89 2.26 25.03
CA GLN A 203 -6.66 2.04 26.26
C GLN A 203 -6.77 0.56 26.66
N ASN A 204 -6.63 -0.38 25.71
CA ASN A 204 -6.92 -1.80 25.91
C ASN A 204 -5.68 -2.72 25.71
N ASN A 205 -4.48 -2.21 26.01
CA ASN A 205 -3.21 -2.96 25.96
C ASN A 205 -2.86 -3.60 24.60
N ALA A 206 -3.28 -2.99 23.49
CA ALA A 206 -2.99 -3.36 22.08
C ALA A 206 -3.40 -4.79 21.62
N LYS A 207 -3.51 -5.77 22.51
CA LYS A 207 -3.67 -7.20 22.15
C LYS A 207 -5.01 -7.54 21.49
N ASN A 208 -6.02 -6.67 21.62
CA ASN A 208 -7.39 -6.94 21.19
C ASN A 208 -8.01 -5.81 20.35
N PHE A 209 -7.23 -4.90 19.76
CA PHE A 209 -7.82 -3.79 18.99
C PHE A 209 -8.64 -4.27 17.79
N SER A 210 -8.34 -5.45 17.23
CA SER A 210 -9.10 -6.03 16.11
C SER A 210 -10.53 -6.45 16.49
N LEU A 211 -10.87 -6.40 17.79
CA LEU A 211 -12.23 -6.59 18.30
C LEU A 211 -13.04 -5.29 18.34
N CYS A 212 -12.42 -4.11 18.15
CA CYS A 212 -13.17 -2.87 18.15
C CYS A 212 -14.08 -2.78 16.90
N PRO A 213 -15.33 -2.30 17.05
CA PRO A 213 -16.25 -2.14 15.93
C PRO A 213 -15.67 -1.30 14.78
N GLU A 214 -14.89 -0.28 15.11
CA GLU A 214 -14.28 0.64 14.14
C GLU A 214 -13.30 -0.08 13.20
N PHE A 215 -12.52 -1.03 13.75
CA PHE A 215 -11.65 -1.87 12.92
C PHE A 215 -12.45 -2.76 11.97
N ARG A 216 -13.60 -3.29 12.42
CA ARG A 216 -14.48 -4.10 11.57
C ARG A 216 -15.12 -3.26 10.46
N THR A 217 -15.52 -2.04 10.77
CA THR A 217 -15.99 -1.09 9.77
C THR A 217 -14.92 -0.81 8.73
N LEU A 218 -13.67 -0.55 9.16
CA LEU A 218 -12.56 -0.32 8.24
C LEU A 218 -12.29 -1.53 7.32
N VAL A 219 -12.24 -2.74 7.89
CA VAL A 219 -12.09 -3.98 7.10
C VAL A 219 -13.21 -4.11 6.07
N THR A 220 -14.44 -3.79 6.44
CA THR A 220 -15.60 -3.83 5.54
C THR A 220 -15.45 -2.83 4.40
N MET A 221 -15.04 -1.59 4.69
CA MET A 221 -14.80 -0.58 3.66
C MET A 221 -13.77 -1.04 2.61
N PHE A 222 -12.65 -1.63 3.05
CA PHE A 222 -11.66 -2.19 2.13
C PHE A 222 -12.23 -3.35 1.31
N LYS A 223 -12.94 -4.27 1.98
CA LYS A 223 -13.58 -5.41 1.33
C LYS A 223 -14.52 -4.96 0.21
N ASP A 224 -15.38 -4.00 0.48
CA ASP A 224 -16.34 -3.48 -0.50
C ASP A 224 -15.64 -2.90 -1.73
N LYS A 225 -14.53 -2.16 -1.56
CA LYS A 225 -13.75 -1.62 -2.68
C LYS A 225 -13.12 -2.70 -3.54
N VAL A 226 -12.50 -3.70 -2.90
CA VAL A 226 -11.85 -4.80 -3.59
C VAL A 226 -12.86 -5.67 -4.32
N GLU A 227 -14.00 -5.96 -3.70
CA GLU A 227 -15.11 -6.70 -4.32
C GLU A 227 -15.68 -5.94 -5.50
N ASN A 228 -15.93 -4.63 -5.36
CA ASN A 228 -16.41 -3.79 -6.45
C ASN A 228 -15.48 -3.87 -7.68
N PHE A 229 -14.16 -3.76 -7.49
CA PHE A 229 -13.21 -3.96 -8.57
C PHE A 229 -13.33 -5.37 -9.18
N ASN A 230 -13.34 -6.41 -8.35
CA ASN A 230 -13.36 -7.79 -8.82
C ASN A 230 -14.61 -8.13 -9.64
N PHE A 231 -15.76 -7.54 -9.29
CA PHE A 231 -17.03 -7.79 -10.00
C PHE A 231 -17.21 -6.90 -11.23
N ASN A 232 -16.84 -5.62 -11.15
CA ASN A 232 -17.22 -4.63 -12.15
C ASN A 232 -16.09 -4.27 -13.11
N ASP A 233 -14.86 -4.15 -12.61
CA ASP A 233 -13.74 -3.57 -13.37
C ASP A 233 -12.77 -4.62 -13.89
N ARG A 234 -12.60 -5.73 -13.17
CA ARG A 234 -11.57 -6.73 -13.43
C ARG A 234 -11.55 -7.22 -14.88
N LYS A 235 -12.73 -7.47 -15.47
CA LYS A 235 -12.87 -7.96 -16.86
C LYS A 235 -12.35 -6.98 -17.91
N LYS A 236 -12.27 -5.68 -17.61
CA LYS A 236 -11.68 -4.66 -18.49
C LYS A 236 -10.20 -4.92 -18.75
N TYR A 237 -9.53 -5.62 -17.84
CA TYR A 237 -8.07 -5.78 -17.84
C TYR A 237 -7.61 -7.24 -18.03
N GLU A 238 -8.53 -8.21 -18.13
CA GLU A 238 -8.21 -9.63 -18.32
C GLU A 238 -7.99 -10.02 -19.79
#